data_AF-A0A833H3Z5-F1
#
_entry.id   AF-A0A833H3Z5-F1
#
_cell.length_a   1.000
_cell.length_b   1.000
_cell.length_c   1.000
_cell.angle_alpha   90.00
_cell.angle_beta   90.00
_cell.angle_gamma   90.00
#
_symmetry.space_group_name_H-M   'P 1'
#
loop_
_entity.id
_entity.type
_entity.pdbx_description
1 polymer ?
#
loop_
_entity_poly.entity_id
_entity_poly.type
_entity_poly.pdbx_seq_one_letter_code
_entity_poly.pdbx_strand_id
1 'polypeptide(L)'
;MFSTTLFIGGIGPMEWAFILVLVLLLFGGRKIPELARDIGSGIKEFRRSMSSPLEEEKKTTQVEQPRQIEYQQSPTTKKATRKTSRKA
;
A
#
# COMPACT_ATOMS: atom_id res chain seq x y z
N MET A 1 4.88 -0.95 34.70
CA MET A 1 4.13 0.22 34.18
C MET A 1 3.46 -0.03 32.81
N PHE A 2 3.73 -1.15 32.11
CA PHE A 2 3.11 -1.44 30.80
C PHE A 2 1.65 -1.94 30.84
N SER A 3 1.20 -2.55 31.94
CA SER A 3 -0.16 -3.14 31.99
C SER A 3 -1.29 -2.13 32.21
N THR A 4 -1.01 -0.99 32.82
CA THR A 4 -2.07 -0.05 33.26
C THR A 4 -2.66 0.75 32.10
N THR A 5 -1.91 0.94 31.01
CA THR A 5 -2.37 1.63 29.80
C THR A 5 -3.18 0.74 28.84
N LEU A 6 -3.19 -0.58 29.04
CA LEU A 6 -3.90 -1.52 28.16
C LEU A 6 -5.39 -1.66 28.46
N PHE A 7 -5.81 -1.41 29.70
CA PHE A 7 -7.17 -1.71 30.15
C PHE A 7 -8.10 -0.49 30.30
N ILE A 8 -7.58 0.73 30.18
CA ILE A 8 -8.37 1.96 30.36
C ILE A 8 -8.84 2.46 28.97
N GLY A 9 -9.97 1.94 28.50
CA GLY A 9 -10.77 2.63 27.47
C GLY A 9 -11.10 1.88 26.18
N GLY A 10 -10.60 0.66 25.96
CA GLY A 10 -10.95 -0.14 24.78
C GLY A 10 -10.05 -1.36 24.61
N ILE A 11 -10.41 -2.24 23.67
CA ILE A 11 -9.53 -3.34 23.25
C ILE A 11 -8.27 -2.72 22.66
N GLY A 12 -7.17 -2.77 23.41
CA GLY A 12 -5.88 -2.23 23.01
C GLY A 12 -5.23 -3.07 21.91
N PRO A 13 -4.18 -2.53 21.27
CA PRO A 13 -3.45 -3.26 20.23
C PRO A 13 -2.83 -4.57 20.74
N MET A 14 -2.55 -4.71 22.05
CA MET A 14 -2.06 -5.98 22.60
C MET A 14 -3.15 -7.04 22.71
N GLU A 15 -4.38 -6.68 23.07
CA GLU A 15 -5.51 -7.61 23.05
C GLU A 15 -5.81 -8.09 21.63
N TRP A 16 -5.76 -7.20 20.63
CA TRP A 16 -5.85 -7.58 19.22
C TRP A 16 -4.73 -8.54 18.79
N ALA A 17 -3.50 -8.29 19.24
CA ALA A 17 -2.37 -9.19 18.97
C ALA A 17 -2.59 -10.57 19.61
N PHE A 18 -3.10 -10.62 20.85
CA PHE A 18 -3.45 -11.89 21.51
C PHE A 18 -4.52 -12.67 20.76
N ILE A 19 -5.58 -11.98 20.30
CA ILE A 19 -6.65 -12.60 19.50
C ILE A 19 -6.09 -13.14 18.19
N LEU A 20 -5.25 -12.36 17.48
CA LEU A 20 -4.59 -12.80 16.25
C LEU A 20 -3.74 -14.05 16.48
N VAL A 21 -2.96 -14.09 17.56
CA VAL A 21 -2.15 -15.27 17.93
C VAL A 21 -3.05 -16.48 18.20
N LEU A 22 -4.16 -16.30 18.92
CA LEU A 22 -5.08 -17.40 19.25
C LEU A 22 -5.76 -17.97 17.99
N VAL A 23 -6.20 -17.10 17.09
CA VAL A 23 -6.74 -17.48 15.77
C VAL A 23 -5.66 -18.19 14.95
N LEU A 24 -4.42 -17.70 14.96
CA LEU A 24 -3.31 -18.33 14.25
C LEU A 24 -2.95 -19.71 14.85
N LEU A 25 -3.18 -19.93 16.13
CA LEU A 25 -2.97 -21.23 16.78
C LEU A 25 -4.07 -22.23 16.42
N LEU A 26 -5.33 -21.78 16.38
CA LEU A 26 -6.49 -22.59 16.01
C LEU A 26 -6.50 -22.98 14.52
N PHE A 27 -6.26 -22.01 13.64
CA PHE A 27 -6.30 -22.20 12.19
C PHE A 27 -4.93 -22.52 11.60
N GLY A 28 -3.83 -22.26 12.32
CA GLY A 28 -2.47 -22.36 11.81
C GLY A 28 -2.08 -21.17 10.94
N GLY A 29 -0.78 -20.89 10.86
CA GLY A 29 -0.22 -19.79 10.05
C GLY A 29 -0.43 -19.90 8.53
N ARG A 30 -0.85 -21.07 8.03
CA ARG A 30 -1.02 -21.32 6.60
C ARG A 30 -2.45 -21.08 6.10
N LYS A 31 -3.48 -21.27 6.94
CA LYS A 31 -4.88 -21.16 6.48
C LYS A 31 -5.29 -19.70 6.23
N ILE A 32 -4.93 -18.78 7.12
CA ILE A 32 -5.28 -17.36 6.96
C ILE A 32 -4.80 -16.76 5.62
N PRO A 33 -3.53 -16.91 5.19
CA PRO A 33 -3.09 -16.39 3.90
C PRO A 33 -3.71 -17.13 2.70
N GLU A 34 -4.04 -18.41 2.84
CA GLU A 34 -4.73 -19.19 1.81
C GLU A 34 -6.16 -18.67 1.59
N LEU A 35 -6.95 -18.52 2.67
CA LEU A 35 -8.28 -17.91 2.59
C LEU A 35 -8.24 -16.47 2.07
N ALA A 36 -7.25 -15.67 2.48
CA ALA A 36 -7.11 -14.31 1.99
C ALA A 36 -6.80 -14.24 0.48
N ARG A 37 -6.06 -15.21 -0.07
CA ARG A 37 -5.79 -15.30 -1.51
C ARG A 37 -7.04 -15.67 -2.30
N ASP A 38 -7.85 -16.59 -1.78
CA ASP A 38 -9.09 -17.03 -2.42
C ASP A 38 -10.14 -15.92 -2.40
N ILE A 39 -10.34 -15.29 -1.24
CA ILE A 39 -11.23 -14.14 -1.07
C ILE A 39 -10.74 -12.95 -1.91
N GLY A 40 -9.43 -12.69 -1.93
CA GLY A 40 -8.83 -11.59 -2.68
C GLY A 40 -9.01 -11.73 -4.19
N SER A 41 -8.91 -12.96 -4.71
CA SER A 41 -9.15 -13.26 -6.13
C SER A 41 -10.63 -13.05 -6.49
N GLY A 42 -11.55 -13.55 -5.66
CA GLY A 42 -12.99 -13.34 -5.85
C GLY A 42 -13.40 -11.86 -5.77
N ILE A 43 -12.86 -11.10 -4.81
CA ILE A 43 -13.10 -9.65 -4.72
C ILE A 43 -12.51 -8.93 -5.94
N LYS A 44 -11.34 -9.32 -6.43
CA LYS A 44 -10.70 -8.71 -7.61
C LYS A 44 -11.54 -8.90 -8.86
N GLU A 45 -12.05 -10.10 -9.09
CA GLU A 45 -12.96 -10.41 -10.20
C GLU A 45 -14.30 -9.71 -10.04
N PHE A 46 -14.86 -9.69 -8.83
CA PHE A 46 -16.09 -8.95 -8.52
C PHE A 46 -15.94 -7.45 -8.81
N ARG A 47 -14.81 -6.85 -8.43
CA ARG A 47 -14.48 -5.45 -8.75
C ARG A 47 -14.28 -5.25 -10.26
N ARG A 48 -13.62 -6.17 -10.94
CA ARG A 48 -13.40 -6.14 -12.40
C ARG A 48 -14.72 -6.20 -13.18
N SER A 49 -15.68 -7.00 -12.73
CA SER A 49 -17.00 -7.11 -13.37
C SER A 49 -17.93 -5.94 -13.03
N MET A 50 -17.82 -5.38 -11.82
CA MET A 50 -18.57 -4.17 -11.45
C MET A 50 -18.01 -2.91 -12.12
N SER A 51 -16.69 -2.85 -12.36
CA SER A 51 -16.06 -1.79 -13.15
C SER A 51 -16.10 -2.17 -14.64
N SER A 52 -17.20 -1.82 -15.32
CA SER A 52 -17.43 -1.99 -16.76
C SER A 52 -16.19 -1.78 -17.67
N PRO A 53 -16.15 -2.37 -18.89
CA PRO A 53 -14.96 -2.81 -19.65
C PRO A 53 -14.00 -1.73 -20.20
N LEU A 54 -14.05 -0.48 -19.72
CA LEU A 54 -13.23 0.61 -20.25
C LEU A 54 -11.76 0.59 -19.80
N GLU A 55 -11.36 -0.35 -18.94
CA GLU A 55 -9.99 -0.42 -18.38
C GLU A 55 -9.19 -1.69 -18.77
N GLU A 56 -9.72 -2.55 -19.64
CA GLU A 56 -9.06 -3.80 -20.03
C GLU A 56 -8.01 -3.65 -21.15
N GLU A 57 -6.99 -2.79 -21.01
CA GLU A 57 -5.90 -2.70 -22.02
C GLU A 57 -4.51 -2.38 -21.44
N LYS A 58 -4.25 -2.59 -20.14
CA LYS A 58 -2.92 -2.22 -19.59
C LYS A 58 -2.26 -3.18 -18.59
N LYS A 59 -2.59 -4.47 -18.56
CA LYS A 59 -1.91 -5.41 -17.64
C LYS A 59 -1.51 -6.78 -18.20
N THR A 60 -1.24 -6.87 -19.50
CA THR A 60 -0.53 -8.03 -20.06
C THR A 60 0.64 -7.57 -20.92
N THR A 61 1.74 -7.15 -20.31
CA THR A 61 3.10 -7.27 -20.87
C THR A 61 4.09 -7.01 -19.72
N GLN A 62 4.55 -8.06 -19.06
CA GLN A 62 5.83 -8.06 -18.36
C GLN A 62 6.52 -9.38 -18.70
N VAL A 63 7.08 -9.41 -19.91
CA VAL A 63 8.22 -10.27 -20.28
C VAL A 63 9.48 -9.43 -20.00
N GLU A 64 10.33 -9.95 -19.12
CA GLU A 64 11.79 -9.92 -19.14
C GLU A 64 12.60 -8.63 -19.51
N GLN A 65 13.39 -8.15 -18.52
CA GLN A 65 14.69 -7.41 -18.58
C GLN A 65 14.75 -5.93 -19.06
N PRO A 66 15.81 -5.15 -18.73
CA PRO A 66 16.37 -4.77 -17.43
C PRO A 66 16.38 -3.23 -17.22
N ARG A 67 16.64 -2.76 -15.98
CA ARG A 67 16.76 -1.34 -15.60
C ARG A 67 17.74 -0.56 -16.50
N GLN A 68 17.28 0.54 -17.09
CA GLN A 68 18.11 1.74 -17.25
C GLN A 68 17.50 2.90 -16.46
N ILE A 69 18.32 3.50 -15.61
CA ILE A 69 17.99 4.64 -14.78
C ILE A 69 18.49 5.87 -15.54
N GLU A 70 17.63 6.52 -16.31
CA GLU A 70 17.91 7.81 -16.93
C GLU A 70 17.25 8.89 -16.06
N TYR A 71 18.05 9.55 -15.22
CA TYR A 71 17.64 10.74 -14.47
C TYR A 71 17.47 11.92 -15.43
N GLN A 72 16.26 12.10 -15.96
CA GLN A 72 15.93 13.30 -16.72
C GLN A 72 15.54 14.44 -15.76
N GLN A 73 16.46 15.39 -15.64
CA GLN A 73 16.33 16.63 -14.89
C GLN A 73 15.27 17.54 -15.55
N SER A 74 14.21 17.86 -14.82
CA SER A 74 13.20 18.85 -15.21
C SER A 74 13.76 20.28 -15.09
N PRO A 75 13.71 21.13 -16.14
CA PRO A 75 13.83 22.57 -15.96
C PRO A 75 12.46 23.15 -15.57
N THR A 76 12.17 23.26 -14.28
CA THR A 76 11.09 24.12 -13.77
C THR A 76 11.57 25.57 -13.73
N THR A 77 11.60 26.19 -14.91
CA THR A 77 11.53 27.64 -15.03
C THR A 77 10.14 28.08 -14.57
N LYS A 78 10.07 28.77 -13.42
CA LYS A 78 9.29 30.02 -13.21
C LYS A 78 9.12 30.34 -11.72
N LYS A 79 9.40 31.61 -11.40
CA LYS A 79 8.96 32.45 -10.26
C LYS A 79 9.99 32.69 -9.15
N ALA A 80 10.64 33.85 -9.22
CA ALA A 80 10.65 34.89 -8.18
C ALA A 80 11.74 35.93 -8.56
N THR A 81 11.38 37.04 -9.20
CA THR A 81 11.33 38.36 -8.53
C THR A 81 12.73 38.83 -8.09
N ARG A 82 13.48 39.52 -8.97
CA ARG A 82 13.51 41.00 -9.05
C ARG A 82 14.02 41.62 -7.74
N LYS A 83 15.29 42.06 -7.73
CA LYS A 83 15.79 43.32 -7.12
C LYS A 83 17.33 43.38 -7.15
N THR A 84 17.85 44.51 -7.65
CA THR A 84 19.06 45.20 -7.13
C THR A 84 20.40 44.51 -7.42
N SER A 85 21.48 45.09 -7.96
CA SER A 85 21.97 46.43 -8.27
C SER A 85 23.13 46.20 -9.26
N ARG A 86 23.17 46.79 -10.45
CA ARG A 86 23.87 48.05 -10.75
C ARG A 86 25.25 48.19 -10.08
N LYS A 87 26.27 48.17 -10.94
CA LYS A 87 27.54 48.95 -10.88
C LYS A 87 28.60 48.56 -9.84
N ALA A 88 29.69 48.00 -10.33
CA ALA A 88 31.05 48.48 -10.07
C ALA A 88 31.83 48.37 -11.39
#